data_AF-A0A2G5SIN8-F1
#
_entry.id   AF-A0A2G5SIN8-F1
#
_cell.length_a   1.000
_cell.length_b   1.000
_cell.length_c   1.000
_cell.angle_alpha   90.00
_cell.angle_beta   90.00
_cell.angle_gamma   90.00
#
_symmetry.space_group_name_H-M   'P 1'
#
loop_
_entity.id
_entity.type
_entity.pdbx_description
1 polymer ?
#
loop_
_entity_poly.entity_id
_entity_poly.type
_entity_poly.pdbx_seq_one_letter_code
_entity_poly.pdbx_strand_id
1 'polypeptide(L)'
;MSETPALSIYESTFAKTDKTVAILVVQGKKLHVNKALLILPQIISIGLLLRMSRTLAIHIYENAFAKTDKTDAILVVDGKKLHVNKTVLSYHSDYFNTLFNSDFKEKSMPEIEIKDVDYEYFAILLCFFHGNTMKPNYLVAEDILELYDRFLLPAVKPYLEEILINSCLNRFEKLRIAEKHDLKDLFKHGIEQITKDDRLYDIERYECYKNLSDASKVEVLTKMSNARDGR
;
A
#
# COMPACT_ATOMS: atom_id res chain seq x y z
N MET A 1 -29.76 -6.53 33.14
CA MET A 1 -29.93 -7.37 31.94
C MET A 1 -28.63 -7.25 31.17
N SER A 2 -27.80 -8.29 31.17
CA SER A 2 -26.51 -8.28 30.46
C SER A 2 -26.78 -8.49 28.97
N GLU A 3 -26.59 -7.45 28.16
CA GLU A 3 -26.55 -7.61 26.71
C GLU A 3 -25.39 -8.52 26.35
N THR A 4 -25.70 -9.65 25.73
CA THR A 4 -24.73 -10.53 25.10
C THR A 4 -24.01 -9.71 24.02
N PRO A 5 -22.66 -9.59 24.02
CA PRO A 5 -21.97 -8.82 23.00
C PRO A 5 -22.30 -9.42 21.63
N ALA A 6 -22.77 -8.58 20.71
CA ALA A 6 -23.03 -8.99 19.33
C ALA A 6 -21.72 -9.56 18.78
N LEU A 7 -21.73 -10.87 18.49
CA LEU A 7 -20.60 -11.55 17.86
C LEU A 7 -20.21 -10.76 16.60
N SER A 8 -18.92 -10.48 16.46
CA SER A 8 -18.41 -9.87 15.23
C SER A 8 -18.86 -10.74 14.04
N ILE A 9 -19.12 -10.12 12.88
CA ILE A 9 -19.55 -10.86 11.69
C ILE A 9 -18.56 -12.01 11.38
N TYR A 10 -17.28 -11.81 11.69
CA TYR A 10 -16.23 -12.82 11.68
C TYR A 10 -16.55 -14.04 12.57
N GLU A 11 -16.85 -13.83 13.85
CA GLU A 11 -17.19 -14.91 14.79
C GLU A 11 -18.52 -15.58 14.45
N SER A 12 -19.49 -14.84 13.89
CA SER A 12 -20.75 -15.43 13.42
C SER A 12 -20.56 -16.34 12.20
N THR A 13 -19.59 -16.05 11.33
CA THR A 13 -19.32 -16.81 10.11
C THR A 13 -18.67 -18.16 10.40
N PHE A 14 -17.84 -18.22 11.43
CA PHE A 14 -17.12 -19.43 11.88
C PHE A 14 -17.67 -20.00 13.19
N ALA A 15 -18.90 -19.61 13.54
CA ALA A 15 -19.61 -20.20 14.68
C ALA A 15 -19.85 -21.68 14.43
N LYS A 16 -19.86 -22.47 15.50
CA LYS A 16 -20.17 -23.89 15.44
C LYS A 16 -21.59 -24.07 14.89
N THR A 17 -21.71 -24.80 13.78
CA THR A 17 -23.01 -25.23 13.25
C THR A 17 -23.02 -26.74 13.03
N ASP A 18 -24.21 -27.31 12.84
CA ASP A 18 -24.40 -28.73 12.50
C ASP A 18 -23.74 -29.13 11.17
N LYS A 19 -23.26 -28.14 10.39
CA LYS A 19 -22.56 -28.33 9.12
C LYS A 19 -21.04 -28.26 9.26
N THR A 20 -20.50 -28.14 10.48
CA THR A 20 -19.04 -28.06 10.74
C THR A 20 -18.35 -29.37 10.37
N VAL A 21 -17.27 -29.28 9.60
CA VAL A 21 -16.48 -30.44 9.13
C VAL A 21 -15.02 -30.39 9.57
N ALA A 22 -14.49 -29.19 9.81
CA ALA A 22 -13.14 -29.04 10.35
C ALA A 22 -13.09 -27.90 11.38
N ILE A 23 -12.14 -27.99 12.29
CA ILE A 23 -11.86 -26.92 13.27
C ILE A 23 -10.42 -26.48 13.04
N LEU A 24 -10.23 -25.23 12.63
CA LEU A 24 -8.92 -24.61 12.53
C LEU A 24 -8.60 -23.88 13.84
N VAL A 25 -7.38 -24.02 14.34
CA VAL A 25 -6.91 -23.24 15.49
C VAL A 25 -5.93 -22.21 14.96
N VAL A 26 -6.33 -20.94 14.97
CA VAL A 26 -5.49 -19.82 14.52
C VAL A 26 -5.30 -18.89 15.72
N GLN A 27 -4.04 -18.71 16.16
CA GLN A 27 -3.68 -17.85 17.30
C GLN A 27 -4.52 -18.15 18.56
N GLY A 28 -4.76 -19.44 18.86
CA GLY A 28 -5.54 -19.87 20.02
C GLY A 28 -7.06 -19.78 19.89
N LYS A 29 -7.59 -19.21 18.80
CA LYS A 29 -9.04 -19.19 18.51
C LYS A 29 -9.45 -20.38 17.62
N LYS A 30 -10.55 -21.04 17.98
CA LYS A 30 -11.15 -22.16 17.21
C LYS A 30 -12.13 -21.62 16.16
N LEU A 31 -11.89 -21.91 14.90
CA LEU A 31 -12.74 -21.54 13.76
C LEU A 31 -13.42 -22.80 13.21
N HIS A 32 -14.75 -22.81 13.17
CA HIS A 32 -15.54 -23.94 12.67
C HIS A 32 -15.79 -23.80 11.16
N VAL A 33 -15.18 -24.68 10.36
CA VAL A 33 -15.28 -24.69 8.90
C VAL A 33 -16.40 -25.62 8.46
N ASN A 34 -17.40 -25.11 7.72
CA ASN A 34 -18.57 -25.88 7.32
C ASN A 34 -18.38 -26.62 5.98
N LYS A 35 -19.06 -27.77 5.79
CA LYS A 35 -18.99 -28.60 4.56
C LYS A 35 -19.28 -27.81 3.29
N ALA A 36 -20.19 -26.85 3.34
CA ALA A 36 -20.53 -25.98 2.22
C ALA A 36 -19.34 -25.12 1.72
N LEU A 37 -18.36 -24.83 2.59
CA LEU A 37 -17.10 -24.15 2.21
C LEU A 37 -16.09 -25.11 1.55
N LEU A 38 -16.22 -26.43 1.75
CA LEU A 38 -15.29 -27.45 1.24
C LEU A 38 -15.71 -28.07 -0.11
N ILE A 39 -16.99 -27.94 -0.50
CA ILE A 39 -17.52 -28.54 -1.75
C ILE A 39 -17.34 -27.60 -2.96
N LEU A 40 -16.70 -26.44 -2.80
CA LEU A 40 -16.38 -25.54 -3.91
C LEU A 40 -14.93 -25.75 -4.36
N PRO A 41 -14.66 -26.54 -5.42
CA PRO A 41 -13.35 -26.51 -6.04
C PRO A 41 -13.16 -25.13 -6.69
N GLN A 42 -12.08 -24.44 -6.32
CA GLN A 42 -11.51 -23.24 -6.95
C GLN A 42 -12.11 -21.85 -6.69
N ILE A 43 -13.20 -21.63 -5.97
CA ILE A 43 -13.69 -20.25 -5.76
C ILE A 43 -14.29 -20.10 -4.34
N ILE A 44 -13.47 -19.75 -3.34
CA ILE A 44 -13.93 -18.64 -2.48
C ILE A 44 -14.14 -17.53 -3.50
N SER A 45 -15.39 -17.04 -3.67
CA SER A 45 -15.67 -15.96 -4.63
C SER A 45 -14.53 -14.97 -4.54
N ILE A 46 -13.82 -14.69 -5.64
CA ILE A 46 -12.75 -13.68 -5.62
C ILE A 46 -13.31 -12.42 -4.94
N GLY A 47 -14.60 -12.11 -5.14
CA GLY A 47 -15.34 -11.12 -4.38
C GLY A 47 -15.37 -11.32 -2.86
N LEU A 48 -15.59 -12.54 -2.34
CA LEU A 48 -15.53 -12.85 -0.91
C LEU A 48 -14.10 -12.80 -0.35
N LEU A 49 -13.11 -13.32 -1.08
CA LEU A 49 -11.70 -13.26 -0.65
C LEU A 49 -11.20 -11.80 -0.65
N LEU A 50 -11.49 -11.03 -1.70
CA LEU A 50 -11.21 -9.60 -1.79
C LEU A 50 -11.97 -8.81 -0.73
N ARG A 51 -13.23 -9.14 -0.45
CA ARG A 51 -13.98 -8.52 0.66
C ARG A 51 -13.34 -8.84 2.00
N MET A 52 -12.90 -10.07 2.24
CA MET A 52 -12.21 -10.45 3.48
C MET A 52 -10.86 -9.74 3.63
N SER A 53 -10.06 -9.66 2.56
CA SER A 53 -8.80 -8.90 2.54
C SER A 53 -9.05 -7.41 2.79
N ARG A 54 -10.07 -6.82 2.16
CA ARG A 54 -10.46 -5.42 2.40
C ARG A 54 -10.96 -5.17 3.81
N THR A 55 -11.82 -6.03 4.36
CA THR A 55 -12.31 -5.90 5.73
C THR A 55 -11.16 -6.02 6.74
N LEU A 56 -10.21 -6.93 6.51
CA LEU A 56 -9.03 -7.06 7.34
C LEU A 56 -8.14 -5.81 7.24
N ALA A 57 -7.93 -5.27 6.05
CA ALA A 57 -7.19 -4.02 5.84
C ALA A 57 -7.84 -2.83 6.56
N ILE A 58 -9.17 -2.68 6.46
CA ILE A 58 -9.92 -1.62 7.16
C ILE A 58 -9.70 -1.70 8.68
N HIS A 59 -9.81 -2.89 9.26
CA HIS A 59 -9.64 -3.08 10.70
C HIS A 59 -8.20 -2.85 11.17
N ILE A 60 -7.21 -3.10 10.31
CA ILE A 60 -5.80 -2.83 10.64
C ILE A 60 -5.59 -1.31 10.78
N TYR A 61 -6.10 -0.51 9.85
CA TYR A 61 -5.92 0.96 9.92
C TYR A 61 -6.74 1.60 11.03
N GLU A 62 -7.97 1.14 11.28
CA GLU A 62 -8.79 1.64 12.41
C GLU A 62 -8.07 1.46 13.76
N ASN A 63 -7.43 0.30 13.96
CA ASN A 63 -6.63 0.07 15.16
C ASN A 63 -5.33 0.90 15.15
N ALA A 64 -4.68 1.04 13.98
CA ALA A 64 -3.43 1.77 13.87
C ALA A 64 -3.59 3.25 14.18
N PHE A 65 -4.73 3.85 13.85
CA PHE A 65 -5.03 5.25 14.06
C PHE A 65 -6.15 5.48 15.09
N ALA A 66 -6.29 4.57 16.06
CA ALA A 66 -7.20 4.75 17.17
C ALA A 66 -6.74 5.92 18.07
N LYS A 67 -7.69 6.57 18.76
CA LYS A 67 -7.37 7.64 19.71
C LYS A 67 -6.49 7.12 20.84
N THR A 68 -5.39 7.82 21.10
CA THR A 68 -4.50 7.57 22.25
C THR A 68 -4.17 8.87 22.99
N ASP A 69 -3.45 8.75 24.10
CA ASP A 69 -2.85 9.87 24.82
C ASP A 69 -1.76 10.61 24.01
N LYS A 70 -1.25 9.99 22.93
CA LYS A 70 -0.22 10.54 22.05
C LYS A 70 -0.77 11.23 20.80
N THR A 71 -2.08 11.17 20.56
CA THR A 71 -2.74 11.78 19.38
C THR A 71 -3.45 13.08 19.77
N ASP A 72 -3.28 14.12 18.97
CA ASP A 72 -3.75 15.49 19.22
C ASP A 72 -4.42 16.15 17.98
N ALA A 73 -4.62 15.38 16.92
CA ALA A 73 -5.43 15.76 15.75
C ALA A 73 -6.24 14.58 15.20
N ILE A 74 -7.29 14.89 14.45
CA ILE A 74 -8.10 13.94 13.71
C ILE A 74 -8.11 14.36 12.24
N LEU A 75 -7.59 13.51 11.36
CA LEU A 75 -7.75 13.64 9.92
C LEU A 75 -8.94 12.78 9.48
N VAL A 76 -9.82 13.33 8.65
CA VAL A 76 -11.00 12.64 8.13
C VAL A 76 -10.85 12.40 6.65
N VAL A 77 -10.88 11.13 6.23
CA VAL A 77 -10.76 10.69 4.84
C VAL A 77 -11.87 9.70 4.53
N ASP A 78 -12.64 9.94 3.48
CA ASP A 78 -13.82 9.13 3.12
C ASP A 78 -14.77 8.89 4.32
N GLY A 79 -14.92 9.91 5.18
CA GLY A 79 -15.74 9.85 6.40
C GLY A 79 -15.15 9.01 7.54
N LYS A 80 -13.97 8.42 7.37
CA LYS A 80 -13.25 7.64 8.38
C LYS A 80 -12.21 8.50 9.09
N LYS A 81 -11.99 8.23 10.37
CA LYS A 81 -11.13 9.04 11.24
C LYS A 81 -9.77 8.40 11.44
N LEU A 82 -8.73 9.20 11.28
CA LEU A 82 -7.34 8.85 11.56
C LEU A 82 -6.85 9.77 12.70
N HIS A 83 -6.68 9.21 13.91
CA HIS A 83 -6.08 9.96 15.01
C HIS A 83 -4.57 9.99 14.83
N VAL A 84 -4.00 11.20 14.80
CA VAL A 84 -2.57 11.42 14.47
C VAL A 84 -1.91 12.35 15.49
N ASN A 85 -0.58 12.41 15.45
CA ASN A 85 0.23 13.36 16.21
C ASN A 85 0.69 14.51 15.30
N LYS A 86 0.27 15.74 15.61
CA LYS A 86 0.59 16.96 14.84
C LYS A 86 2.09 17.17 14.74
N THR A 87 2.82 17.04 15.85
CA THR A 87 4.26 17.28 15.90
C THR A 87 5.03 16.31 15.00
N VAL A 88 4.70 15.01 15.05
CA VAL A 88 5.33 13.99 14.21
C VAL A 88 5.08 14.28 12.73
N LEU A 89 3.84 14.51 12.32
CA LEU A 89 3.54 14.78 10.91
C LEU A 89 4.13 16.10 10.43
N SER A 90 4.10 17.16 11.25
CA SER A 90 4.71 18.45 10.92
C SER A 90 6.23 18.35 10.76
N TYR A 91 6.89 17.52 11.56
CA TYR A 91 8.33 17.31 11.46
C TYR A 91 8.72 16.63 10.13
N HIS A 92 7.86 15.75 9.62
CA HIS A 92 8.14 14.98 8.40
C HIS A 92 7.52 15.55 7.13
N SER A 93 6.68 16.59 7.21
CA SER A 93 6.00 17.17 6.06
C SER A 93 5.67 18.65 6.23
N ASP A 94 6.13 19.43 5.25
CA ASP A 94 5.83 20.86 5.16
C ASP A 94 4.34 21.13 4.94
N TYR A 95 3.64 20.21 4.27
CA TYR A 95 2.19 20.26 4.12
C TYR A 95 1.50 20.19 5.48
N PHE A 96 1.81 19.17 6.29
CA PHE A 96 1.19 19.00 7.60
C PHE A 96 1.65 20.08 8.59
N ASN A 97 2.91 20.53 8.49
CA ASN A 97 3.39 21.67 9.27
C ASN A 97 2.57 22.93 8.98
N THR A 98 2.33 23.22 7.70
CA THR A 98 1.47 24.34 7.30
C THR A 98 0.04 24.12 7.79
N LEU A 99 -0.53 22.93 7.57
CA LEU A 99 -1.91 22.61 7.97
C LEU A 99 -2.16 22.80 9.46
N PHE A 100 -1.20 22.41 10.32
CA PHE A 100 -1.37 22.44 11.76
C PHE A 100 -0.90 23.74 12.43
N ASN A 101 0.05 24.47 11.85
CA ASN A 101 0.69 25.62 12.51
C ASN A 101 0.37 26.99 11.90
N SER A 102 -0.12 27.05 10.66
CA SER A 102 -0.55 28.31 10.02
C SER A 102 -1.80 28.92 10.66
N ASP A 103 -2.06 30.20 10.41
CA ASP A 103 -3.23 30.90 10.98
C ASP A 103 -4.54 30.65 10.21
N PHE A 104 -4.60 29.55 9.46
CA PHE A 104 -5.84 29.10 8.85
C PHE A 104 -6.78 28.47 9.89
N LYS A 105 -8.08 28.42 9.55
CA LYS A 105 -9.13 27.91 10.44
C LYS A 105 -8.85 26.47 10.92
N GLU A 106 -8.22 25.67 10.07
CA GLU A 106 -7.89 24.26 10.27
C GLU A 106 -7.04 24.03 11.53
N LYS A 107 -6.16 24.98 11.89
CA LYS A 107 -5.35 24.92 13.12
C LYS A 107 -6.17 24.70 14.39
N SER A 108 -7.37 25.29 14.43
CA SER A 108 -8.30 25.23 15.55
C SER A 108 -9.40 24.18 15.41
N MET A 109 -9.46 23.47 14.28
CA MET A 109 -10.50 22.49 14.04
C MET A 109 -10.23 21.18 14.79
N PRO A 110 -11.26 20.57 15.41
CA PRO A 110 -11.13 19.28 16.08
C PRO A 110 -10.96 18.12 15.08
N GLU A 111 -11.50 18.27 13.88
CA GLU A 111 -11.45 17.31 12.78
C GLU A 111 -11.14 18.04 11.49
N ILE A 112 -10.17 17.56 10.72
CA ILE A 112 -9.71 18.18 9.48
C ILE A 112 -9.94 17.20 8.33
N GLU A 113 -10.80 17.58 7.39
CA GLU A 113 -11.12 16.77 6.23
C GLU A 113 -10.00 16.83 5.18
N ILE A 114 -9.49 15.67 4.75
CA ILE A 114 -8.56 15.55 3.62
C ILE A 114 -9.35 14.95 2.45
N LYS A 115 -9.51 15.76 1.40
CA LYS A 115 -10.32 15.41 0.22
C LYS A 115 -9.48 14.78 -0.89
N ASP A 116 -10.15 14.14 -1.83
CA ASP A 116 -9.56 13.62 -3.07
C ASP A 116 -8.40 12.65 -2.84
N VAL A 117 -8.48 11.83 -1.79
CA VAL A 117 -7.55 10.73 -1.51
C VAL A 117 -8.35 9.52 -1.06
N ASP A 118 -7.93 8.33 -1.47
CA ASP A 118 -8.49 7.09 -0.96
C ASP A 118 -7.96 6.84 0.46
N TYR A 119 -8.89 6.51 1.37
CA TYR A 119 -8.57 6.21 2.76
C TYR A 119 -7.44 5.18 2.94
N GLU A 120 -7.44 4.09 2.18
CA GLU A 120 -6.48 3.00 2.36
C GLU A 120 -5.06 3.45 1.98
N TYR A 121 -4.90 4.07 0.81
CA TYR A 121 -3.60 4.59 0.39
C TYR A 121 -3.09 5.69 1.32
N PHE A 122 -3.97 6.59 1.78
CA PHE A 122 -3.58 7.64 2.71
C PHE A 122 -3.21 7.09 4.10
N ALA A 123 -3.94 6.11 4.61
CA ALA A 123 -3.61 5.45 5.88
C ALA A 123 -2.24 4.74 5.80
N ILE A 124 -1.96 4.03 4.70
CA ILE A 124 -0.66 3.40 4.44
C ILE A 124 0.47 4.43 4.46
N LEU A 125 0.29 5.56 3.77
CA LEU A 125 1.28 6.65 3.74
C LEU A 125 1.59 7.17 5.15
N LEU A 126 0.57 7.35 5.99
CA LEU A 126 0.77 7.82 7.36
C LEU A 126 1.35 6.76 8.30
N CYS A 127 1.18 5.46 8.01
CA CYS A 127 1.79 4.38 8.80
C CYS A 127 3.32 4.45 8.82
N PHE A 128 3.96 5.08 7.83
CA PHE A 128 5.41 5.31 7.84
C PHE A 128 5.90 6.12 9.05
N PHE A 129 5.05 6.98 9.58
CA PHE A 129 5.37 7.89 10.68
C PHE A 129 4.67 7.48 11.97
N HIS A 130 3.76 6.52 11.89
CA HIS A 130 3.12 5.93 13.04
C HIS A 130 3.93 4.71 13.51
N GLY A 131 4.00 4.47 14.82
CA GLY A 131 4.79 3.37 15.40
C GLY A 131 4.35 1.94 15.00
N ASN A 132 3.46 1.80 14.02
CA ASN A 132 3.03 0.53 13.46
C ASN A 132 3.81 0.23 12.18
N THR A 133 4.65 -0.79 12.27
CA THR A 133 5.60 -1.28 11.27
C THR A 133 4.93 -2.04 10.11
N MET A 134 3.81 -1.53 9.60
CA MET A 134 3.15 -2.14 8.45
C MET A 134 3.93 -1.77 7.19
N LYS A 135 4.67 -2.74 6.63
CA LYS A 135 5.38 -2.54 5.37
C LYS A 135 4.36 -2.54 4.22
N PRO A 136 4.24 -1.47 3.41
CA PRO A 136 3.40 -1.49 2.23
C PRO A 136 3.81 -2.61 1.26
N ASN A 137 2.82 -3.16 0.55
CA ASN A 137 3.07 -4.05 -0.56
C ASN A 137 3.58 -3.23 -1.77
N TYR A 138 4.52 -3.77 -2.54
CA TYR A 138 5.00 -3.11 -3.76
C TYR A 138 3.86 -2.80 -4.76
N LEU A 139 2.76 -3.56 -4.73
CA LEU A 139 1.59 -3.35 -5.59
C LEU A 139 0.93 -1.97 -5.39
N VAL A 140 1.05 -1.39 -4.21
CA VAL A 140 0.48 -0.06 -3.91
C VAL A 140 1.55 1.04 -3.89
N ALA A 141 2.83 0.68 -4.08
CA ALA A 141 3.93 1.61 -3.88
C ALA A 141 3.88 2.82 -4.83
N GLU A 142 3.42 2.63 -6.08
CA GLU A 142 3.23 3.75 -7.01
C GLU A 142 2.11 4.69 -6.56
N ASP A 143 0.97 4.16 -6.09
CA ASP A 143 -0.11 4.98 -5.52
C ASP A 143 0.39 5.80 -4.31
N ILE A 144 1.24 5.21 -3.46
CA ILE A 144 1.84 5.92 -2.33
C ILE A 144 2.86 6.98 -2.81
N LEU A 145 3.61 6.73 -3.89
CA LEU A 145 4.52 7.73 -4.47
C LEU A 145 3.75 8.96 -4.98
N GLU A 146 2.56 8.78 -5.56
CA GLU A 146 1.70 9.90 -5.98
C GLU A 146 1.21 10.74 -4.79
N LEU A 147 0.86 10.10 -3.68
CA LEU A 147 0.46 10.82 -2.46
C LEU A 147 1.65 11.48 -1.76
N TYR A 148 2.81 10.86 -1.79
CA TYR A 148 4.05 11.38 -1.21
C TYR A 148 4.37 12.79 -1.71
N ASP A 149 4.29 13.01 -3.03
CA ASP A 149 4.58 14.31 -3.64
C ASP A 149 3.53 15.35 -3.22
N ARG A 150 2.26 14.95 -3.16
CA ARG A 150 1.16 15.82 -2.74
C ARG A 150 1.26 16.28 -1.29
N PHE A 151 1.64 15.37 -0.39
CA PHE A 151 1.74 15.65 1.05
C PHE A 151 3.15 16.02 1.50
N LEU A 152 4.11 16.16 0.57
CA LEU A 152 5.47 16.62 0.84
C LEU A 152 6.15 15.81 1.95
N LEU A 153 6.23 14.48 1.82
CA LEU A 153 6.75 13.58 2.85
C LEU A 153 8.11 12.95 2.48
N PRO A 154 9.20 13.73 2.29
CA PRO A 154 10.48 13.33 1.68
C PRO A 154 11.08 12.00 2.19
N ALA A 155 10.87 11.69 3.47
CA ALA A 155 11.37 10.48 4.11
C ALA A 155 10.79 9.15 3.59
N VAL A 156 9.62 9.17 2.92
CA VAL A 156 8.96 7.95 2.41
C VAL A 156 9.62 7.44 1.13
N LYS A 157 10.13 8.34 0.28
CA LYS A 157 10.61 8.01 -1.08
C LYS A 157 11.72 6.95 -1.10
N PRO A 158 12.81 7.04 -0.30
CA PRO A 158 13.87 6.02 -0.30
C PRO A 158 13.37 4.63 0.12
N TYR A 159 12.40 4.57 1.03
CA TYR A 159 11.85 3.31 1.50
C TYR A 159 10.95 2.64 0.45
N LEU A 160 10.13 3.43 -0.26
CA LEU A 160 9.35 2.91 -1.38
C LEU A 160 10.25 2.45 -2.52
N GLU A 161 11.34 3.18 -2.78
CA GLU A 161 12.34 2.79 -3.75
C GLU A 161 12.95 1.42 -3.40
N GLU A 162 13.32 1.19 -2.14
CA GLU A 162 13.83 -0.10 -1.65
C GLU A 162 12.80 -1.23 -1.83
N ILE A 163 11.52 -0.98 -1.54
CA ILE A 163 10.45 -1.97 -1.76
C ILE A 163 10.32 -2.33 -3.24
N LEU A 164 10.34 -1.33 -4.12
CA LEU A 164 10.24 -1.53 -5.56
C LEU A 164 11.45 -2.27 -6.12
N ILE A 165 12.65 -1.97 -5.63
CA ILE A 165 13.89 -2.68 -5.99
C ILE A 165 13.76 -4.17 -5.66
N ASN A 166 13.31 -4.49 -4.45
CA ASN A 166 13.17 -5.87 -3.98
C ASN A 166 11.88 -6.58 -4.45
N SER A 167 11.04 -5.91 -5.24
CA SER A 167 9.81 -6.48 -5.77
C SER A 167 10.03 -7.42 -6.96
N CYS A 168 9.00 -8.21 -7.25
CA CYS A 168 8.92 -9.03 -8.46
C CYS A 168 8.36 -8.29 -9.69
N LEU A 169 8.27 -6.95 -9.65
CA LEU A 169 7.95 -6.16 -10.84
C LEU A 169 8.92 -6.47 -11.97
N ASN A 170 8.41 -6.50 -13.20
CA ASN A 170 9.29 -6.68 -14.34
C ASN A 170 10.22 -5.46 -14.48
N ARG A 171 11.41 -5.69 -15.04
CA ARG A 171 12.47 -4.68 -15.15
C ARG A 171 12.03 -3.41 -15.90
N PHE A 172 11.14 -3.52 -16.88
CA PHE A 172 10.62 -2.36 -17.63
C PHE A 172 9.57 -1.56 -16.86
N GLU A 173 8.75 -2.21 -16.01
CA GLU A 173 7.88 -1.50 -15.07
C GLU A 173 8.70 -0.77 -14.00
N LYS A 174 9.78 -1.40 -13.50
CA LYS A 174 10.71 -0.71 -12.58
C LYS A 174 11.28 0.55 -13.23
N LEU A 175 11.71 0.48 -14.49
CA LEU A 175 12.20 1.65 -15.25
C LEU A 175 11.11 2.72 -15.42
N ARG A 176 9.89 2.33 -15.79
CA ARG A 176 8.77 3.27 -15.98
C ARG A 176 8.44 4.02 -14.68
N ILE A 177 8.28 3.29 -13.57
CA ILE A 177 8.00 3.89 -12.27
C ILE A 177 9.16 4.78 -11.83
N ALA A 178 10.39 4.30 -12.04
CA ALA A 178 11.58 5.04 -11.65
C ALA A 178 11.74 6.36 -12.40
N GLU A 179 11.49 6.38 -13.71
CA GLU A 179 11.53 7.60 -14.51
C GLU A 179 10.41 8.56 -14.11
N LYS A 180 9.18 8.05 -13.93
CA LYS A 180 8.01 8.86 -13.54
C LYS A 180 8.21 9.59 -12.21
N HIS A 181 8.85 8.93 -11.23
CA HIS A 181 9.00 9.45 -9.87
C HIS A 181 10.43 9.86 -9.50
N ASP A 182 11.35 9.92 -10.47
CA ASP A 182 12.78 10.24 -10.26
C ASP A 182 13.42 9.36 -9.15
N LEU A 183 13.37 8.04 -9.33
CA LEU A 183 13.94 7.02 -8.44
C LEU A 183 15.19 6.42 -9.07
N LYS A 184 16.36 6.99 -8.75
CA LYS A 184 17.62 6.71 -9.44
C LYS A 184 18.15 5.30 -9.19
N ASP A 185 18.02 4.81 -7.97
CA ASP A 185 18.49 3.47 -7.60
C ASP A 185 17.58 2.40 -8.21
N LEU A 186 16.27 2.65 -8.25
CA LEU A 186 15.33 1.77 -8.95
C LEU A 186 15.58 1.75 -10.46
N PHE A 187 15.84 2.91 -11.07
CA PHE A 187 16.15 3.00 -12.49
C PHE A 187 17.41 2.20 -12.84
N LYS A 188 18.49 2.46 -12.09
CA LYS A 188 19.76 1.73 -12.23
C LYS A 188 19.56 0.23 -12.07
N HIS A 189 18.82 -0.20 -11.04
CA HIS A 189 18.53 -1.61 -10.82
C HIS A 189 17.74 -2.23 -11.97
N GLY A 190 16.75 -1.51 -12.53
CA GLY A 190 16.01 -1.92 -13.72
C GLY A 190 16.92 -2.14 -14.94
N ILE A 191 17.87 -1.23 -15.18
CA ILE A 191 18.86 -1.36 -16.27
C ILE A 191 19.79 -2.55 -16.03
N GLU A 192 20.30 -2.73 -14.81
CA GLU A 192 21.19 -3.85 -14.46
C GLU A 192 20.54 -5.22 -14.66
N GLN A 193 19.22 -5.28 -14.49
CA GLN A 193 18.45 -6.49 -14.71
C GLN A 193 18.29 -6.85 -16.19
N ILE A 194 18.51 -5.95 -17.15
CA ILE A 194 18.38 -6.27 -18.58
C ILE A 194 19.41 -7.32 -19.00
N THR A 195 18.96 -8.38 -19.68
CA THR A 195 19.80 -9.49 -20.13
C THR A 195 19.73 -9.66 -21.65
N LYS A 196 20.56 -10.56 -22.19
CA LYS A 196 20.53 -10.95 -23.61
C LYS A 196 19.22 -11.63 -24.04
N ASP A 197 18.44 -12.13 -23.08
CA ASP A 197 17.15 -12.79 -23.35
C ASP A 197 16.06 -11.76 -23.67
N ASP A 198 16.25 -10.49 -23.28
CA ASP A 198 15.37 -9.40 -23.66
C ASP A 198 15.54 -9.11 -25.16
N ARG A 199 14.46 -9.25 -25.93
CA ARG A 199 14.45 -9.03 -27.38
C ARG A 199 13.74 -7.75 -27.73
N LEU A 200 14.32 -6.98 -28.64
CA LEU A 200 13.77 -5.70 -29.12
C LEU A 200 12.30 -5.81 -29.54
N TYR A 201 12.00 -6.82 -30.36
CA TYR A 201 10.64 -7.08 -30.84
C TYR A 201 9.61 -7.30 -29.72
N ASP A 202 10.03 -7.88 -28.59
CA ASP A 202 9.14 -8.14 -27.47
C ASP A 202 8.94 -6.87 -26.63
N ILE A 203 10.02 -6.14 -26.37
CA ILE A 203 9.96 -4.95 -25.48
C ILE A 203 9.23 -3.77 -26.12
N GLU A 204 9.30 -3.59 -27.44
CA GLU A 204 8.57 -2.52 -28.14
C GLU A 204 7.04 -2.64 -27.99
N ARG A 205 6.56 -3.84 -27.64
CA ARG A 205 5.14 -4.11 -27.39
C ARG A 205 4.71 -3.75 -25.98
N TYR A 206 5.65 -3.71 -25.03
CA TYR A 206 5.34 -3.44 -23.63
C TYR A 206 4.99 -1.97 -23.44
N GLU A 207 3.84 -1.72 -22.82
CA GLU A 207 3.36 -0.35 -22.60
C GLU A 207 4.30 0.45 -21.69
N CYS A 208 4.89 -0.20 -20.68
CA CYS A 208 5.92 0.43 -19.85
C CYS A 208 7.13 0.91 -20.63
N TYR A 209 7.59 0.16 -21.63
CA TYR A 209 8.71 0.58 -22.46
C TYR A 209 8.33 1.75 -23.37
N LYS A 210 7.12 1.74 -23.96
CA LYS A 210 6.64 2.85 -24.79
C LYS A 210 6.56 4.16 -24.02
N ASN A 211 6.19 4.09 -22.74
CA ASN A 211 6.03 5.23 -21.84
C ASN A 211 7.36 5.80 -21.31
N LEU A 212 8.50 5.17 -21.60
CA LEU A 212 9.82 5.74 -21.31
C LEU A 212 10.14 6.89 -22.26
N SER A 213 10.95 7.85 -21.79
CA SER A 213 11.52 8.86 -22.69
C SER A 213 12.50 8.25 -23.69
N ASP A 214 12.79 8.98 -24.76
CA ASP A 214 13.80 8.57 -25.74
C ASP A 214 15.19 8.38 -25.12
N ALA A 215 15.54 9.20 -24.11
CA ALA A 215 16.80 9.06 -23.37
C ALA A 215 16.86 7.72 -22.62
N SER A 216 15.82 7.40 -21.85
CA SER A 216 15.71 6.12 -21.15
C SER A 216 15.69 4.93 -22.11
N LYS A 217 15.01 5.06 -23.26
CA LYS A 217 15.02 4.03 -24.32
C LYS A 217 16.43 3.81 -24.87
N VAL A 218 17.21 4.87 -25.11
CA VAL A 218 18.60 4.76 -25.55
C VAL A 218 19.45 4.01 -24.52
N GLU A 219 19.28 4.27 -23.22
CA GLU A 219 19.99 3.54 -22.17
C GLU A 219 19.65 2.05 -22.17
N VAL A 220 18.36 1.71 -22.28
CA VAL A 220 17.89 0.32 -22.41
C VAL A 220 18.54 -0.36 -23.62
N LEU A 221 18.47 0.27 -24.80
CA LEU A 221 19.02 -0.28 -26.04
C LEU A 221 20.55 -0.44 -25.97
N THR A 222 21.24 0.52 -25.35
CA THR A 222 22.69 0.46 -25.13
C THR A 222 23.06 -0.73 -24.24
N LYS A 223 22.32 -0.92 -23.13
CA LYS A 223 22.51 -2.07 -22.24
C LYS A 223 22.25 -3.40 -22.96
N MET A 224 21.22 -3.47 -23.80
CA MET A 224 20.91 -4.66 -24.59
C MET A 224 22.00 -4.98 -25.62
N SER A 225 22.56 -3.96 -26.30
CA SER A 225 23.68 -4.15 -27.23
C SER A 225 24.90 -4.73 -26.52
N ASN A 226 25.29 -4.10 -25.39
CA ASN A 226 26.43 -4.54 -24.59
C ASN A 226 26.25 -5.97 -24.05
N ALA A 227 25.02 -6.35 -23.67
CA ALA A 227 24.71 -7.70 -23.20
C ALA A 227 24.80 -8.78 -24.31
N ARG A 228 24.72 -8.38 -25.59
CA ARG A 228 24.89 -9.28 -26.74
C ARG A 228 26.36 -9.42 -27.15
N ASP A 229 27.14 -8.35 -27.02
CA ASP A 229 28.56 -8.32 -27.39
C ASP A 229 29.48 -8.92 -26.32
N GLY A 230 29.01 -8.99 -25.07
CA GLY A 230 29.68 -9.71 -23.98
C GLY A 230 29.58 -11.22 -24.15
N ARG A 231 30.67 -11.84 -24.63
CA ARG A 231 30.92 -13.29 -24.64
C ARG A 231 30.88 -13.90 -23.25
#